data_AF-A0A538Q412-F1
#
_entry.id   AF-A0A538Q412-F1
#
_cell.length_a   1.000
_cell.length_b   1.000
_cell.length_c   1.000
_cell.angle_alpha   90.00
_cell.angle_beta   90.00
_cell.angle_gamma   90.00
#
_symmetry.space_group_name_H-M   'P 1'
#
loop_
_entity.id
_entity.type
_entity.pdbx_description
1 polymer ?
#
loop_
_entity_poly.entity_id
_entity_poly.type
_entity_poly.pdbx_seq_one_letter_code
_entity_poly.pdbx_strand_id
1 'polypeptide(L)'
;MSITTDMSIPVTRGELREDLQQLRMETATKAELQQAIEPLATKRDLEFWGGALLARIESGERKLNDRIERLEQRFQNDLKGLEQRVGERFIRLEERSARLEERLVSLEGRFVGLEERFTGLERRFMGLEERLGNQLARHAKAIHESVASLIAGVTISTRGGPDA
;
A
#
# COMPACT_ATOMS: atom_id res chain seq x y z
N MET A 1 27.41 -64.75 -53.89
CA MET A 1 27.55 -64.76 -55.36
C MET A 1 28.61 -63.74 -55.71
N SER A 2 29.82 -64.23 -55.96
CA SER A 2 31.02 -63.42 -56.16
C SER A 2 31.07 -63.00 -57.62
N ILE A 3 30.93 -61.70 -57.90
CA ILE A 3 31.13 -61.17 -59.25
C ILE A 3 32.64 -61.10 -59.46
N THR A 4 33.19 -62.14 -60.07
CA THR A 4 34.57 -62.14 -60.57
C THR A 4 34.65 -61.19 -61.75
N THR A 5 35.20 -59.99 -61.53
CA THR A 5 35.55 -59.07 -62.62
C THR A 5 36.72 -59.67 -63.40
N ASP A 6 36.42 -60.30 -64.54
CA ASP A 6 37.42 -60.84 -65.44
C ASP A 6 38.14 -59.69 -66.17
N MET A 7 39.40 -59.48 -65.82
CA MET A 7 40.28 -58.44 -66.39
C MET A 7 40.97 -58.88 -67.71
N SER A 8 40.59 -60.04 -68.28
CA SER A 8 41.25 -60.66 -69.43
C SER A 8 40.62 -60.30 -70.79
N ILE A 9 39.52 -59.55 -70.80
CA ILE A 9 38.85 -59.09 -72.03
C ILE A 9 39.42 -57.71 -72.38
N PRO A 10 40.00 -57.51 -73.57
CA PRO A 10 40.54 -56.21 -73.97
C PRO A 10 39.39 -55.22 -74.09
N VAL A 11 39.37 -54.20 -73.24
CA VAL A 11 38.41 -53.08 -73.30
C VAL A 11 38.48 -52.49 -74.70
N THR A 12 37.37 -52.53 -75.41
CA THR A 12 37.30 -52.02 -76.77
C THR A 12 37.13 -50.50 -76.74
N ARG A 13 37.60 -49.84 -77.82
CA ARG A 13 37.39 -48.40 -78.01
C ARG A 13 35.90 -48.01 -78.03
N GLY A 14 35.01 -48.97 -78.27
CA GLY A 14 33.55 -48.81 -78.23
C GLY A 14 33.02 -48.71 -76.80
N GLU A 15 33.35 -49.65 -75.93
CA GLU A 15 32.95 -49.66 -74.51
C GLU A 15 33.46 -48.41 -73.78
N LEU A 16 34.73 -48.04 -74.01
CA LEU A 16 35.29 -46.78 -73.48
C LEU A 16 34.55 -45.53 -73.99
N ARG A 17 33.99 -45.55 -75.21
CA ARG A 17 33.22 -44.43 -75.75
C ARG A 17 31.82 -44.36 -75.15
N GLU A 18 31.18 -45.50 -74.94
CA GLU A 18 29.88 -45.60 -74.27
C GLU A 18 30.00 -45.14 -72.81
N ASP A 19 31.00 -45.64 -72.07
CA ASP A 19 31.27 -45.21 -70.70
C ASP A 19 31.57 -43.70 -70.61
N LEU A 20 32.35 -43.15 -71.55
CA LEU A 20 32.61 -41.71 -71.64
C LEU A 20 31.36 -40.90 -72.01
N GLN A 21 30.47 -41.44 -72.85
CA GLN A 21 29.20 -40.79 -73.16
C GLN A 21 28.25 -40.82 -71.97
N GLN A 22 28.19 -41.93 -71.25
CA GLN A 22 27.35 -42.12 -70.08
C GLN A 22 27.79 -41.19 -68.94
N LEU A 23 29.09 -41.12 -68.64
CA LEU A 23 29.66 -40.15 -67.69
C LEU A 23 29.38 -38.69 -68.08
N ARG A 24 29.37 -38.37 -69.37
CA ARG A 24 29.06 -37.02 -69.86
C ARG A 24 27.58 -36.67 -69.72
N MET A 25 26.69 -37.65 -69.75
CA MET A 25 25.25 -37.47 -69.52
C MET A 25 24.91 -37.43 -68.03
N GLU A 26 25.71 -38.08 -67.18
CA GLU A 26 25.55 -38.10 -65.72
C GLU A 26 26.15 -36.87 -65.01
N THR A 27 27.12 -36.20 -65.64
CA THR A 27 27.79 -35.02 -65.06
C THR A 27 27.18 -33.72 -65.55
N ALA A 28 26.88 -32.80 -64.61
CA ALA A 28 26.37 -31.48 -64.93
C ALA A 28 27.36 -30.73 -65.83
N THR A 29 26.86 -30.15 -66.91
CA THR A 29 27.71 -29.40 -67.84
C THR A 29 28.13 -28.07 -67.21
N LYS A 30 29.28 -27.53 -67.65
CA LYS A 30 29.73 -26.19 -67.23
C LYS A 30 28.66 -25.11 -67.49
N ALA A 31 27.89 -25.25 -68.56
CA ALA A 31 26.78 -24.36 -68.88
C ALA A 31 25.64 -24.48 -67.86
N GLU A 32 25.25 -25.71 -67.48
CA GLU A 32 24.24 -25.95 -66.44
C GLU A 32 24.68 -25.40 -65.08
N LEU A 33 25.94 -25.59 -64.69
CA LEU A 33 26.49 -25.02 -63.45
C LEU A 33 26.50 -23.48 -63.50
N GLN A 34 26.83 -22.87 -64.64
CA GLN A 34 26.81 -21.42 -64.80
C GLN A 34 25.39 -20.86 -64.70
N GLN A 35 24.42 -21.54 -65.34
CA GLN A 35 23.00 -21.19 -65.29
C GLN A 35 22.41 -21.36 -63.88
N ALA A 36 22.86 -22.37 -63.14
CA ALA A 36 22.45 -22.59 -61.75
C ALA A 36 23.05 -21.57 -60.76
N ILE A 37 24.23 -21.03 -61.05
CA ILE A 37 24.90 -20.02 -60.20
C ILE A 37 24.43 -18.60 -60.49
N GLU A 38 23.99 -18.32 -61.73
CA GLU A 38 23.52 -16.99 -62.16
C GLU A 38 22.52 -16.31 -61.20
N PRO A 39 21.50 -17.00 -60.64
CA PRO A 39 20.55 -16.39 -59.72
C PRO A 39 21.05 -16.29 -58.27
N LEU A 40 22.21 -16.86 -57.92
CA LEU A 40 22.71 -16.86 -56.55
C LEU A 40 23.31 -15.51 -56.19
N ALA A 41 23.03 -15.05 -54.97
CA ALA A 41 23.65 -13.86 -54.42
C ALA A 41 25.17 -14.02 -54.39
N THR A 42 25.89 -12.99 -54.83
CA THR A 42 27.36 -13.00 -54.74
C THR A 42 27.80 -12.80 -53.29
N LYS A 43 29.04 -13.18 -52.99
CA LYS A 43 29.64 -12.90 -51.68
C LYS A 43 29.56 -11.41 -51.30
N ARG A 44 29.74 -10.50 -52.27
CA ARG A 44 29.61 -9.05 -52.05
C ARG A 44 28.19 -8.65 -51.66
N ASP A 45 27.18 -9.23 -52.29
CA ASP A 45 25.79 -8.97 -51.95
C ASP A 45 25.52 -9.39 -50.50
N LEU A 46 25.98 -10.59 -50.12
CA LEU A 46 25.82 -11.09 -48.76
C LEU A 46 26.54 -10.23 -47.72
N GLU A 47 27.75 -9.76 -48.01
CA GLU A 47 28.49 -8.83 -47.14
C GLU A 47 27.76 -7.48 -47.00
N PHE A 48 27.21 -6.96 -48.10
CA PHE A 48 26.42 -5.73 -48.10
C PHE A 48 25.14 -5.87 -47.26
N TRP A 49 24.33 -6.91 -47.51
CA TRP A 49 23.10 -7.16 -46.75
C TRP A 49 23.39 -7.48 -45.29
N GLY A 50 24.47 -8.23 -45.01
CA GLY A 50 24.92 -8.55 -43.66
C GLY A 50 25.33 -7.30 -42.88
N GLY A 51 26.11 -6.41 -43.49
CA GLY A 51 26.48 -5.12 -42.90
C GLY A 51 25.27 -4.22 -42.64
N ALA A 52 24.34 -4.14 -43.60
CA ALA A 52 23.10 -3.38 -43.43
C ALA A 52 22.22 -3.94 -42.30
N LEU A 53 22.13 -5.26 -42.16
CA LEU A 53 21.40 -5.92 -41.09
C LEU A 53 22.03 -5.65 -39.73
N LEU A 54 23.36 -5.79 -39.61
CA LEU A 54 24.10 -5.49 -38.38
C LEU A 54 23.91 -4.04 -37.95
N ALA A 55 24.04 -3.07 -38.87
CA ALA A 55 23.82 -1.67 -38.57
C ALA A 55 22.39 -1.40 -38.07
N ARG A 56 21.39 -2.11 -38.61
CA ARG A 56 20.00 -2.00 -38.15
C ARG A 56 19.79 -2.59 -36.76
N ILE A 57 20.42 -3.73 -36.46
CA ILE A 57 20.42 -4.35 -35.13
C ILE A 57 21.08 -3.43 -34.11
N GLU A 58 22.29 -2.95 -34.39
CA GLU A 58 23.02 -2.02 -33.53
C GLU A 58 22.26 -0.71 -33.29
N SER A 59 21.54 -0.21 -34.30
CA SER A 59 20.65 0.95 -34.14
C SER A 59 19.46 0.62 -33.24
N GLY A 60 18.88 -0.57 -33.38
CA GLY A 60 17.81 -1.06 -32.53
C GLY A 60 18.24 -1.21 -31.08
N GLU A 61 19.38 -1.83 -30.83
CA GLU A 61 19.98 -2.01 -29.50
C GLU A 61 20.26 -0.67 -28.83
N ARG A 62 20.86 0.29 -29.54
CA ARG A 62 21.06 1.65 -29.03
C ARG A 62 19.74 2.29 -28.60
N LYS A 63 18.71 2.26 -29.45
CA LYS A 63 17.38 2.80 -29.11
C LYS A 63 16.74 2.10 -27.92
N LEU A 64 16.93 0.80 -27.77
CA LEU A 64 16.42 0.04 -26.63
C LEU A 64 17.14 0.45 -25.34
N ASN A 65 18.47 0.54 -25.37
CA ASN A 65 19.27 1.00 -24.24
C ASN A 65 18.86 2.41 -23.80
N ASP A 66 18.72 3.35 -24.75
CA ASP A 66 18.25 4.71 -24.46
C ASP A 66 16.83 4.74 -23.86
N ARG A 67 15.96 3.78 -24.23
CA ARG A 67 14.61 3.67 -23.66
C ARG A 67 14.65 3.08 -22.27
N ILE A 68 15.50 2.10 -22.03
CA ILE A 68 15.71 1.47 -20.72
C ILE A 68 16.27 2.50 -19.74
N GLU A 69 17.32 3.23 -20.09
CA GLU A 69 17.92 4.27 -19.25
C GLU A 69 16.90 5.37 -18.90
N ARG A 70 16.10 5.82 -19.88
CA ARG A 70 15.01 6.77 -19.62
C ARG A 70 13.89 6.22 -18.74
N LEU A 71 13.62 4.92 -18.79
CA LEU A 71 12.66 4.29 -17.87
C LEU A 71 13.24 4.21 -16.47
N GLU A 72 14.47 3.74 -16.32
CA GLU A 72 15.18 3.67 -15.04
C GLU A 72 15.24 5.03 -14.36
N GLN A 73 15.61 6.09 -15.10
CA GLN A 73 15.66 7.44 -14.54
C GLN A 73 14.28 7.94 -14.09
N ARG A 74 13.22 7.67 -14.86
CA ARG A 74 11.85 8.02 -14.47
C ARG A 74 11.40 7.25 -13.23
N PHE A 75 11.62 5.93 -13.20
CA PHE A 75 11.30 5.11 -12.03
C PHE A 75 12.03 5.58 -10.77
N GLN A 76 13.32 5.90 -10.87
CA GLN A 76 14.08 6.43 -9.73
C GLN A 76 13.54 7.78 -9.24
N ASN A 77 13.18 8.68 -10.16
CA ASN A 77 12.62 9.99 -9.81
C ASN A 77 11.23 9.84 -9.18
N ASP A 78 10.37 8.99 -9.74
CA ASP A 78 9.03 8.74 -9.24
C ASP A 78 9.05 8.09 -7.86
N LEU A 79 9.96 7.13 -7.64
CA LEU A 79 10.15 6.49 -6.33
C LEU A 79 10.64 7.48 -5.28
N LYS A 80 11.70 8.26 -5.58
CA LYS A 80 12.18 9.32 -4.67
C LYS A 80 11.07 10.32 -4.34
N GLY A 81 10.30 10.74 -5.33
CA GLY A 81 9.18 11.65 -5.13
C GLY A 81 8.06 11.04 -4.28
N LEU A 82 7.78 9.74 -4.44
CA LEU A 82 6.82 9.03 -3.61
C LEU A 82 7.31 8.90 -2.16
N GLU A 83 8.56 8.48 -1.96
CA GLU A 83 9.19 8.35 -0.64
C GLU A 83 9.14 9.67 0.13
N GLN A 84 9.50 10.78 -0.52
CA GLN A 84 9.42 12.10 0.10
C GLN A 84 7.99 12.47 0.50
N ARG A 85 7.02 12.33 -0.41
CA ARG A 85 5.60 12.65 -0.10
C ARG A 85 5.05 11.80 1.03
N VAL A 86 5.41 10.52 1.08
CA VAL A 86 4.99 9.60 2.13
C VAL A 86 5.64 10.00 3.46
N GLY A 87 6.95 10.26 3.47
CA GLY A 87 7.68 10.73 4.66
C GLY A 87 7.09 12.00 5.24
N GLU A 88 6.83 13.03 4.41
CA GLU A 88 6.21 14.28 4.87
C GLU A 88 4.79 14.08 5.41
N ARG A 89 4.00 13.16 4.84
CA ARG A 89 2.67 12.82 5.36
C ARG A 89 2.77 12.12 6.71
N PHE A 90 3.76 11.25 6.89
CA PHE A 90 3.99 10.54 8.14
C PHE A 90 4.34 11.50 9.28
N ILE A 91 5.31 12.41 9.05
CA ILE A 91 5.69 13.44 10.02
C ILE A 91 4.47 14.29 10.43
N ARG A 92 3.67 14.77 9.46
CA ARG A 92 2.43 15.53 9.77
C ARG A 92 1.40 14.72 10.56
N LEU A 93 1.33 13.40 10.36
CA LEU A 93 0.44 12.55 11.14
C LEU A 93 0.93 12.38 12.58
N GLU A 94 2.23 12.19 12.77
CA GLU A 94 2.86 12.12 14.09
C GLU A 94 2.63 13.40 14.89
N GLU A 95 2.88 14.57 14.28
CA GLU A 95 2.62 15.88 14.91
C GLU A 95 1.16 16.06 15.32
N ARG A 96 0.22 15.64 14.46
CA ARG A 96 -1.22 15.68 14.76
C ARG A 96 -1.59 14.72 15.88
N SER A 97 -0.97 13.54 15.95
CA SER A 97 -1.18 12.57 17.02
C SER A 97 -0.72 13.14 18.36
N ALA A 98 0.50 13.67 18.41
CA ALA A 98 1.06 14.29 19.61
C ALA A 98 0.18 15.43 20.13
N ARG A 99 -0.35 16.28 19.23
CA ARG A 99 -1.29 17.34 19.60
C ARG A 99 -2.62 16.81 20.13
N LEU A 100 -3.10 15.68 19.63
CA LEU A 100 -4.32 15.04 20.15
C LEU A 100 -4.08 14.46 21.55
N GLU A 101 -2.92 13.83 21.77
CA GLU A 101 -2.51 13.32 23.09
C GLU A 101 -2.44 14.46 24.12
N GLU A 102 -1.82 15.58 23.79
CA GLU A 102 -1.78 16.76 24.67
C GLU A 102 -3.19 17.26 25.03
N ARG A 103 -4.09 17.32 24.04
CA ARG A 103 -5.48 17.74 24.26
C ARG A 103 -6.25 16.76 25.15
N LEU A 104 -5.97 15.45 25.03
CA LEU A 104 -6.58 14.43 25.89
C LEU A 104 -6.12 14.59 27.33
N VAL A 105 -4.81 14.75 27.57
CA VAL A 105 -4.26 15.03 28.91
C VAL A 105 -4.88 16.30 29.52
N SER A 106 -5.02 17.36 28.72
CA SER A 106 -5.69 18.59 29.17
C SER A 106 -7.17 18.37 29.52
N LEU A 107 -7.88 17.55 28.74
CA LEU A 107 -9.28 17.20 29.00
C LEU A 107 -9.42 16.39 30.29
N GLU A 108 -8.57 15.39 30.50
CA GLU A 108 -8.50 14.59 31.73
C GLU A 108 -8.31 15.48 32.95
N GLY A 109 -7.35 16.43 32.90
CA GLY A 109 -7.15 17.39 33.99
C GLY A 109 -8.38 18.25 34.28
N ARG A 110 -9.13 18.67 33.25
CA ARG A 110 -10.39 19.40 33.43
C ARG A 110 -11.49 18.55 34.06
N PHE A 111 -11.55 17.26 33.74
CA PHE A 111 -12.50 16.33 34.36
C PHE A 111 -12.20 16.14 35.84
N VAL A 112 -10.93 15.93 36.21
CA VAL A 112 -10.53 15.86 37.62
C VAL A 112 -10.93 17.13 38.37
N GLY A 113 -10.64 18.31 37.82
CA GLY A 113 -11.07 19.57 38.44
C GLY A 113 -12.59 19.74 38.53
N LEU A 114 -13.36 19.14 37.64
CA LEU A 114 -14.83 19.14 37.70
C LEU A 114 -15.33 18.21 38.82
N GLU A 115 -14.75 17.01 38.95
CA GLU A 115 -15.05 16.05 40.02
C GLU A 115 -14.80 16.66 41.42
N GLU A 116 -13.68 17.36 41.59
CA GLU A 116 -13.36 18.07 42.85
C GLU A 116 -14.41 19.14 43.18
N ARG A 117 -14.87 19.90 42.17
CA ARG A 117 -15.91 20.92 42.34
C ARG A 117 -17.26 20.31 42.68
N PHE A 118 -17.64 19.19 42.05
CA PHE A 118 -18.86 18.46 42.40
C PHE A 118 -18.82 17.94 43.82
N THR A 119 -17.70 17.31 44.23
CA THR A 119 -17.49 16.86 45.62
C THR A 119 -17.58 18.04 46.61
N GLY A 120 -17.06 19.21 46.24
CA GLY A 120 -17.19 20.44 47.02
C GLY A 120 -18.63 20.93 47.12
N LEU A 121 -19.41 20.84 46.04
CA LEU A 121 -20.82 21.21 46.01
C LEU A 121 -21.67 20.27 46.88
N GLU A 122 -21.45 18.97 46.80
CA GLU A 122 -22.10 17.94 47.62
C GLU A 122 -21.90 18.22 49.11
N ARG A 123 -20.66 18.51 49.55
CA ARG A 123 -20.37 18.89 50.93
C ARG A 123 -21.12 20.15 51.38
N ARG A 124 -21.23 21.16 50.51
CA ARG A 124 -22.00 22.37 50.82
C ARG A 124 -23.50 22.10 50.92
N PHE A 125 -24.04 21.23 50.06
CA PHE A 125 -25.44 20.82 50.14
C PHE A 125 -25.74 20.06 51.43
N MET A 126 -24.92 19.07 51.80
CA MET A 126 -25.06 18.35 53.08
C MET A 126 -25.04 19.32 54.27
N GLY A 127 -24.13 20.30 54.28
CA GLY A 127 -24.08 21.31 55.32
C GLY A 127 -25.30 22.25 55.36
N LEU A 128 -25.93 22.53 54.21
CA LEU A 128 -27.20 23.28 54.16
C LEU A 128 -28.37 22.45 54.68
N GLU A 129 -28.47 21.18 54.28
CA GLU A 129 -29.48 20.24 54.74
C GLU A 129 -29.45 20.08 56.26
N GLU A 130 -28.25 19.91 56.84
CA GLU A 130 -28.07 19.83 58.28
C GLU A 130 -28.53 21.11 59.00
N ARG A 131 -28.14 22.29 58.49
CA ARG A 131 -28.54 23.59 59.08
C ARG A 131 -30.05 23.80 59.03
N LEU A 132 -30.67 23.51 57.89
CA LEU A 132 -32.12 23.61 57.72
C LEU A 132 -32.84 22.63 58.63
N GLY A 133 -32.39 21.37 58.69
CA GLY A 133 -32.93 20.35 59.59
C GLY A 133 -32.86 20.77 61.05
N ASN A 134 -31.71 21.29 61.48
CA ASN A 134 -31.53 21.83 62.84
C ASN A 134 -32.43 23.04 63.13
N GLN A 135 -32.60 23.95 62.18
CA GLN A 135 -33.51 25.10 62.33
C GLN A 135 -34.97 24.64 62.44
N LEU A 136 -35.42 23.74 61.56
CA LEU A 136 -36.76 23.15 61.59
C LEU A 136 -37.04 22.46 62.93
N ALA A 137 -36.10 21.65 63.42
CA ALA A 137 -36.23 20.99 64.72
C ALA A 137 -36.35 21.98 65.89
N ARG A 138 -35.55 23.07 65.88
CA ARG A 138 -35.64 24.13 66.90
C ARG A 138 -36.98 24.86 66.85
N HIS A 139 -37.44 25.24 65.66
CA HIS A 139 -38.74 25.91 65.50
C HIS A 139 -39.89 24.99 65.92
N ALA A 140 -39.87 23.71 65.55
CA ALA A 140 -40.87 22.74 65.97
C ALA A 140 -40.91 22.58 67.50
N LYS A 141 -39.73 22.48 68.15
CA LYS A 141 -39.63 22.41 69.61
C LYS A 141 -40.17 23.68 70.28
N ALA A 142 -39.80 24.86 69.79
CA ALA A 142 -40.26 26.14 70.35
C ALA A 142 -41.78 26.31 70.23
N ILE A 143 -42.38 25.89 69.10
CA ILE A 143 -43.84 25.88 68.91
C ILE A 143 -44.48 24.92 69.92
N HIS A 144 -43.93 23.70 70.06
CA HIS A 144 -44.45 22.72 71.00
C HIS A 144 -44.44 23.23 72.45
N GLU A 145 -43.34 23.83 72.88
CA GLU A 145 -43.21 24.43 74.22
C GLU A 145 -44.17 25.61 74.43
N SER A 146 -44.33 26.47 73.43
CA SER A 146 -45.28 27.60 73.45
C SER A 146 -46.73 27.12 73.60
N VAL A 147 -47.14 26.12 72.81
CA VAL A 147 -48.47 25.52 72.89
C VAL A 147 -48.71 24.85 74.25
N ALA A 148 -47.73 24.10 74.77
CA ALA A 148 -47.83 23.47 76.09
C ALA A 148 -48.04 24.52 77.20
N SER A 149 -47.30 25.62 77.14
CA SER A 149 -47.45 26.75 78.07
C SER A 149 -48.84 27.41 77.99
N LEU A 150 -49.35 27.66 76.78
CA LEU A 150 -50.70 28.21 76.59
C LEU A 150 -51.78 27.29 77.16
N ILE A 151 -51.69 25.98 76.93
CA ILE A 151 -52.62 24.99 77.48
C ILE A 151 -52.58 24.98 79.02
N ALA A 152 -51.38 25.01 79.61
CA ALA A 152 -51.21 25.09 81.06
C ALA A 152 -51.83 26.39 81.65
N GLY A 153 -51.65 27.52 80.98
CA GLY A 153 -52.26 28.79 81.38
C GLY A 153 -53.80 28.75 81.35
N VAL A 154 -54.39 28.20 80.29
CA VAL A 154 -55.86 28.08 80.16
C VAL A 154 -56.44 27.12 81.20
N THR A 155 -55.76 26.01 81.50
CA THR A 155 -56.24 25.06 82.53
C THR A 155 -56.18 25.64 83.94
N ILE A 156 -55.18 26.47 84.26
CA ILE A 156 -55.14 27.21 85.54
C ILE A 156 -56.25 28.27 85.59
N SER A 157 -56.45 29.03 84.51
CA SER A 157 -57.48 30.09 84.47
C SER A 157 -58.92 29.54 84.53
N THR A 158 -59.17 28.35 84.01
CA THR A 158 -60.50 27.70 84.07
C THR A 158 -60.77 27.04 85.42
N ARG A 159 -59.73 26.64 86.17
CA ARG A 159 -59.85 26.10 87.53
C ARG A 159 -59.87 27.18 88.64
N GLY A 160 -59.48 28.41 88.30
CA GLY A 160 -59.50 29.60 89.17
C GLY A 160 -60.64 30.58 88.91
N GLY A 161 -61.60 30.24 88.03
CA GLY A 161 -62.84 30.99 87.86
C GLY A 161 -63.70 30.89 89.13
N PRO A 162 -64.15 32.02 89.71
CA PRO A 162 -64.98 32.01 90.90
C PRO A 162 -66.38 31.59 90.48
N ASP A 163 -66.86 30.44 90.96
CA ASP A 163 -68.27 30.30 91.34
C ASP A 163 -68.50 29.00 92.13
N ALA A 164 -69.26 29.19 93.21
CA ALA A 164 -70.13 28.25 93.93
C ALA A 164 -69.52 27.10 94.75
#